data_AF-A0A838UL08-F1
#
_entry.id   AF-A0A838UL08-F1
#
_cell.length_a   1.000
_cell.length_b   1.000
_cell.length_c   1.000
_cell.angle_alpha   90.00
_cell.angle_beta   90.00
_cell.angle_gamma   90.00
#
_symmetry.space_group_name_H-M   'P 1'
#
loop_
_entity.id
_entity.type
_entity.pdbx_description
1 polymer ?
#
loop_
_entity_poly.entity_id
_entity_poly.type
_entity_poly.pdbx_seq_one_letter_code
_entity_poly.pdbx_strand_id
1 'polypeptide(L)'
;IAARDAVPALVREAAMGAYLADPRDTATVPATLDFLSKLAQGALISPASTRLLIRLMTATETGANRLGAGLPRGAALAHKTGSARTDLGLTPATNDVGIATLGDGRRVAIAAYLAGSTATEPERDRLIADTARLMASALR
;
A
#
# COMPACT_ATOMS: atom_id res chain seq x y z
N ILE A 1 17.42 13.95 -9.91
CA ILE A 1 16.64 15.18 -9.60
C ILE A 1 16.86 16.20 -10.72
N ALA A 2 18.12 16.51 -11.07
CA ALA A 2 18.48 17.42 -12.17
C ALA A 2 17.75 17.20 -13.52
N ALA A 3 17.62 15.96 -14.01
CA ALA A 3 16.98 15.71 -15.32
C ALA A 3 15.48 16.02 -15.36
N ARG A 4 14.74 15.77 -14.27
CA ARG A 4 13.31 16.11 -14.16
C ARG A 4 13.14 17.61 -14.04
N ASP A 5 13.94 18.24 -13.20
CA ASP A 5 13.77 19.67 -12.90
C ASP A 5 14.16 20.55 -14.10
N ALA A 6 14.92 20.01 -15.07
CA ALA A 6 15.15 20.62 -16.39
C ALA A 6 13.92 20.59 -17.32
N VAL A 7 12.91 19.75 -17.03
CA VAL A 7 11.64 19.73 -17.78
C VAL A 7 10.75 20.88 -17.29
N PRO A 8 10.20 21.73 -18.19
CA PRO A 8 9.34 22.84 -17.80
C PRO A 8 8.16 22.40 -16.93
N ALA A 9 7.82 23.19 -15.92
CA ALA A 9 6.77 22.85 -14.95
C ALA A 9 5.44 22.47 -15.62
N LEU A 10 4.99 23.25 -16.62
CA LEU A 10 3.76 22.97 -17.38
C LEU A 10 3.76 21.58 -18.03
N VAL A 11 4.91 21.12 -18.54
CA VAL A 11 5.03 19.78 -19.14
C VAL A 11 4.92 18.69 -18.07
N ARG A 12 5.48 18.93 -16.89
CA ARG A 12 5.39 17.99 -15.77
C ARG A 12 3.99 17.92 -15.18
N GLU A 13 3.28 19.06 -15.10
CA GLU A 13 1.88 19.13 -14.71
C GLU A 13 0.99 18.35 -15.67
N ALA A 14 1.17 18.56 -16.98
CA ALA A 14 0.44 17.81 -18.00
C ALA A 14 0.75 16.30 -17.93
N ALA A 15 2.01 15.92 -17.73
CA ALA A 15 2.41 14.53 -17.57
C ALA A 15 1.83 13.90 -16.28
N MET A 16 1.76 14.65 -15.19
CA MET A 16 1.14 14.22 -13.94
C MET A 16 -0.37 13.99 -14.12
N GLY A 17 -1.06 14.91 -14.81
CA GLY A 17 -2.47 14.75 -15.15
C GLY A 17 -2.72 13.53 -16.04
N ALA A 18 -1.87 13.32 -17.05
CA ALA A 18 -1.95 12.15 -17.92
C ALA A 18 -1.71 10.84 -17.14
N TYR A 19 -0.73 10.81 -16.23
CA TYR A 19 -0.47 9.64 -15.37
C TYR A 19 -1.68 9.27 -14.51
N LEU A 20 -2.31 10.26 -13.88
CA LEU A 20 -3.47 10.02 -13.00
C LEU A 20 -4.72 9.56 -13.77
N ALA A 21 -4.84 9.90 -15.05
CA ALA A 21 -5.95 9.49 -15.91
C ALA A 21 -5.70 8.15 -16.65
N ASP A 22 -4.46 7.64 -16.62
CA ASP A 22 -4.08 6.43 -17.34
C ASP A 22 -4.60 5.17 -16.62
N PRO A 23 -5.40 4.30 -17.28
CA PRO A 23 -5.90 3.10 -16.65
C PRO A 23 -4.83 2.00 -16.47
N ARG A 24 -3.67 2.12 -17.10
CA ARG A 24 -2.58 1.14 -16.98
C ARG A 24 -1.98 1.17 -15.57
N ASP A 25 -1.49 0.02 -15.12
CA ASP A 25 -0.88 -0.15 -13.79
C ASP A 25 -1.78 0.29 -12.61
N THR A 26 -3.11 0.22 -12.80
CA THR A 26 -4.11 0.46 -11.76
C THR A 26 -4.68 -0.83 -11.19
N ALA A 27 -5.23 -0.76 -9.98
CA ALA A 27 -5.95 -1.85 -9.33
C ALA A 27 -7.14 -1.29 -8.55
N THR A 28 -8.18 -2.11 -8.39
CA THR A 28 -9.28 -1.79 -7.46
C THR A 28 -9.01 -2.40 -6.09
N VAL A 29 -9.53 -1.76 -5.04
CA VAL A 29 -9.43 -2.28 -3.67
C VAL A 29 -10.06 -3.69 -3.57
N PRO A 30 -11.29 -3.96 -4.07
CA PRO A 30 -11.87 -5.30 -4.00
C PRO A 30 -11.03 -6.39 -4.70
N ALA A 31 -10.46 -6.10 -5.87
CA ALA A 31 -9.60 -7.06 -6.58
C ALA A 31 -8.31 -7.35 -5.81
N THR A 32 -7.71 -6.32 -5.19
CA THR A 32 -6.53 -6.49 -4.33
C THR A 32 -6.84 -7.36 -3.12
N LEU A 33 -7.99 -7.13 -2.46
CA LEU A 33 -8.41 -7.91 -1.30
C LEU A 33 -8.71 -9.38 -1.65
N ASP A 34 -9.36 -9.63 -2.78
CA ASP A 34 -9.60 -10.99 -3.30
C ASP A 34 -8.26 -11.70 -3.59
N PHE A 35 -7.33 -11.03 -4.29
CA PHE A 35 -6.00 -11.56 -4.56
C PHE A 35 -5.25 -11.94 -3.26
N LEU A 36 -5.20 -11.02 -2.28
CA LEU A 36 -4.53 -11.26 -1.00
C LEU A 36 -5.20 -12.38 -0.21
N SER A 37 -6.53 -12.49 -0.28
CA SER A 37 -7.28 -13.57 0.38
C SER A 37 -6.95 -14.93 -0.25
N LYS A 38 -6.92 -15.02 -1.58
CA LYS A 38 -6.52 -16.24 -2.30
C LYS A 38 -5.06 -16.61 -2.03
N LEU A 39 -4.16 -15.62 -1.93
CA LEU A 39 -2.77 -15.83 -1.54
C LEU A 39 -2.68 -16.41 -0.12
N ALA A 40 -3.39 -15.83 0.85
CA ALA A 40 -3.42 -16.29 2.23
C ALA A 40 -3.96 -17.73 2.39
N GLN A 41 -4.83 -18.15 1.48
CA GLN A 41 -5.39 -19.49 1.38
C GLN A 41 -4.50 -20.48 0.60
N GLY A 42 -3.44 -19.99 -0.06
CA GLY A 42 -2.56 -20.82 -0.89
C GLY A 42 -3.18 -21.26 -2.22
N ALA A 43 -4.17 -20.52 -2.72
CA ALA A 43 -4.96 -20.88 -3.89
C ALA A 43 -4.38 -20.37 -5.23
N LEU A 44 -3.25 -19.65 -5.21
CA LEU A 44 -2.68 -19.00 -6.41
C LEU A 44 -1.48 -19.73 -6.99
N ILE A 45 -0.59 -20.22 -6.14
CA ILE A 45 0.72 -20.78 -6.51
C ILE A 45 1.05 -21.96 -5.59
N SER A 46 2.11 -22.72 -5.91
CA SER A 46 2.50 -23.90 -5.12
C SER A 46 2.60 -23.60 -3.61
N PRO A 47 2.37 -24.59 -2.73
CA PRO A 47 2.48 -24.37 -1.29
C PRO A 47 3.87 -23.84 -0.86
N ALA A 48 4.94 -24.30 -1.52
CA ALA A 48 6.30 -23.84 -1.24
C ALA A 48 6.49 -22.37 -1.64
N SER A 49 6.02 -21.97 -2.82
CA SER A 49 6.08 -20.60 -3.31
C SER A 49 5.20 -19.65 -2.49
N THR A 50 4.00 -20.10 -2.08
CA THR A 50 3.11 -19.32 -1.20
C THR A 50 3.81 -19.01 0.12
N ARG A 51 4.41 -20.03 0.78
CA ARG A 51 5.17 -19.82 2.01
C ARG A 51 6.35 -18.88 1.82
N LEU A 52 7.08 -19.01 0.70
CA LEU A 52 8.18 -18.11 0.38
C LEU A 52 7.70 -16.66 0.21
N LEU A 53 6.65 -16.44 -0.57
CA LEU A 53 6.11 -15.11 -0.84
C LEU A 53 5.59 -14.45 0.44
N ILE A 54 4.83 -15.16 1.27
CA ILE A 54 4.36 -14.63 2.56
C ILE A 54 5.55 -14.27 3.47
N ARG A 55 6.61 -15.10 3.52
CA ARG A 55 7.82 -14.77 4.29
C ARG A 55 8.49 -13.49 3.76
N LEU A 56 8.64 -13.35 2.45
CA LEU A 56 9.23 -12.14 1.85
C LEU A 56 8.39 -10.89 2.15
N MET A 57 7.06 -10.99 2.03
CA MET A 57 6.14 -9.91 2.38
C MET A 57 6.18 -9.55 3.87
N THR A 58 6.41 -10.53 4.75
CA THR A 58 6.57 -10.30 6.20
C THR A 58 7.89 -9.63 6.54
N ALA A 59 8.92 -9.84 5.71
CA ALA A 59 10.24 -9.24 5.86
C ALA A 59 10.35 -7.84 5.21
N THR A 60 9.26 -7.27 4.71
CA THR A 60 9.26 -5.92 4.12
C THR A 60 9.63 -4.88 5.18
N GLU A 61 10.66 -4.07 4.90
CA GLU A 61 11.14 -3.01 5.81
C GLU A 61 10.57 -1.62 5.47
N THR A 62 10.06 -1.43 4.25
CA THR A 62 9.52 -0.14 3.80
C THR A 62 8.17 0.17 4.43
N GLY A 63 7.87 1.46 4.65
CA GLY A 63 6.55 1.89 5.11
C GLY A 63 6.27 1.61 6.58
N ALA A 64 7.29 1.68 7.43
CA ALA A 64 7.16 1.46 8.88
C ALA A 64 6.03 2.30 9.53
N ASN A 65 5.73 3.48 8.99
CA ASN A 65 4.69 4.39 9.47
C ASN A 65 3.30 4.16 8.87
N ARG A 66 3.13 3.14 8.02
CA ARG A 66 1.88 2.85 7.26
C ARG A 66 1.03 1.80 7.98
N LEU A 67 0.57 0.75 7.29
CA LEU A 67 -0.37 -0.22 7.85
C LEU A 67 0.15 -0.81 9.17
N GLY A 68 1.44 -1.15 9.22
CA GLY A 68 2.09 -1.68 10.41
C GLY A 68 1.94 -0.80 11.64
N ALA A 69 2.04 0.53 11.49
CA ALA A 69 1.89 1.50 12.59
C ALA A 69 0.44 1.62 13.10
N GLY A 70 -0.53 1.11 12.36
CA GLY A 70 -1.94 1.08 12.78
C GLY A 70 -2.41 -0.24 13.37
N LEU A 71 -1.60 -1.30 13.28
CA LEU A 71 -1.99 -2.61 13.78
C LEU A 71 -1.87 -2.71 15.32
N PRO A 72 -2.70 -3.54 15.98
CA PRO A 72 -2.56 -3.83 17.39
C PRO A 72 -1.18 -4.42 17.71
N ARG A 73 -0.69 -4.15 18.93
CA ARG A 73 0.56 -4.73 19.42
C ARG A 73 0.52 -6.26 19.34
N GLY A 74 1.57 -6.86 18.80
CA GLY A 74 1.69 -8.30 18.62
C GLY A 74 1.07 -8.84 17.34
N ALA A 75 0.40 -8.00 16.54
CA ALA A 75 0.01 -8.39 15.19
C ALA A 75 1.24 -8.47 14.28
N ALA A 76 1.21 -9.41 13.33
CA ALA A 76 2.19 -9.51 12.25
C ALA A 76 1.59 -9.00 10.93
N LEU A 77 2.43 -8.50 10.03
CA LEU A 77 2.01 -7.97 8.75
C LEU A 77 2.87 -8.51 7.62
N ALA A 78 2.24 -9.23 6.69
CA ALA A 78 2.84 -9.56 5.39
C ALA A 78 2.34 -8.55 4.36
N HIS A 79 3.17 -7.60 3.92
CA HIS A 79 2.72 -6.49 3.08
C HIS A 79 3.70 -6.05 1.98
N LYS A 80 3.21 -5.15 1.13
CA LYS A 80 4.00 -4.42 0.16
C LYS A 80 3.50 -2.98 0.01
N THR A 81 4.46 -2.05 0.07
CA THR A 81 4.24 -0.62 -0.18
C THR A 81 4.30 -0.24 -1.66
N GLY A 82 3.62 0.84 -2.03
CA GLY A 82 3.84 1.59 -3.27
C GLY A 82 4.00 3.08 -2.98
N SER A 83 4.95 3.76 -3.62
CA SER A 83 5.20 5.18 -3.41
C SER A 83 5.66 5.82 -4.70
N ALA A 84 4.96 6.85 -5.15
CA ALA A 84 5.45 7.74 -6.17
C ALA A 84 6.13 8.96 -5.53
N ARG A 85 7.01 9.59 -6.29
CA ARG A 85 7.69 10.82 -5.85
C ARG A 85 6.73 12.01 -5.97
N THR A 86 6.80 12.92 -5.00
CA THR A 86 6.14 14.22 -5.08
C THR A 86 6.78 15.09 -6.17
N ASP A 87 5.97 15.69 -7.02
CA ASP A 87 6.37 16.74 -7.95
C ASP A 87 5.36 17.88 -7.92
N LEU A 88 5.86 19.12 -7.93
CA LEU A 88 5.03 20.32 -7.89
C LEU A 88 3.95 20.30 -6.79
N GLY A 89 4.29 19.74 -5.61
CA GLY A 89 3.38 19.64 -4.47
C GLY A 89 2.33 18.53 -4.54
N LEU A 90 2.33 17.72 -5.60
CA LEU A 90 1.40 16.59 -5.76
C LEU A 90 2.14 15.25 -5.71
N THR A 91 1.59 14.30 -4.96
CA THR A 91 2.07 12.91 -4.89
C THR A 91 1.04 12.00 -5.54
N PRO A 92 1.35 11.36 -6.68
CA PRO A 92 0.32 10.66 -7.43
C PRO A 92 -0.08 9.32 -6.81
N ALA A 93 0.78 8.68 -6.01
CA ALA A 93 0.46 7.43 -5.33
C ALA A 93 1.21 7.28 -3.99
N THR A 94 0.51 6.86 -2.94
CA THR A 94 1.07 6.40 -1.67
C THR A 94 0.19 5.26 -1.16
N ASN A 95 0.68 4.03 -1.24
CA ASN A 95 -0.13 2.83 -1.04
C ASN A 95 0.56 1.85 -0.08
N ASP A 96 -0.24 0.99 0.54
CA ASP A 96 0.25 -0.17 1.28
C ASP A 96 -0.85 -1.23 1.34
N VAL A 97 -0.50 -2.48 1.07
CA VAL A 97 -1.45 -3.60 0.98
C VAL A 97 -0.85 -4.86 1.57
N GLY A 98 -1.64 -5.69 2.24
CA GLY A 98 -1.11 -6.87 2.90
C GLY A 98 -2.12 -7.73 3.64
N ILE A 99 -1.59 -8.72 4.35
CA ILE A 99 -2.32 -9.66 5.20
C ILE A 99 -1.84 -9.43 6.64
N ALA A 100 -2.73 -8.92 7.48
CA ALA A 100 -2.51 -8.79 8.91
C ALA A 100 -2.88 -10.10 9.62
N THR A 101 -2.01 -10.58 10.51
CA THR A 101 -2.31 -11.69 11.43
C THR A 101 -2.45 -11.10 12.84
N LEU A 102 -3.67 -11.15 13.39
CA LEU A 102 -3.98 -10.61 14.71
C LEU A 102 -3.50 -11.56 15.83
N GLY A 103 -3.47 -11.06 17.07
CA GLY A 103 -3.00 -11.84 18.22
C GLY A 103 -3.82 -13.10 18.54
N ASP A 104 -5.05 -13.18 18.05
CA ASP A 104 -5.93 -14.36 18.13
C ASP A 104 -5.78 -15.33 16.94
N GLY A 105 -4.85 -15.04 16.02
CA GLY A 105 -4.59 -15.85 14.83
C GLY A 105 -5.50 -15.54 13.63
N ARG A 106 -6.49 -14.65 13.76
CA ARG A 106 -7.29 -14.22 12.60
C ARG A 106 -6.40 -13.54 11.57
N ARG A 107 -6.62 -13.86 10.30
CA ARG A 107 -5.90 -13.29 9.15
C ARG A 107 -6.85 -12.42 8.35
N VAL A 108 -6.44 -11.17 8.09
CA VAL A 108 -7.28 -10.15 7.46
C VAL A 108 -6.51 -9.52 6.30
N ALA A 109 -7.07 -9.56 5.10
CA ALA A 109 -6.54 -8.78 3.98
C ALA A 109 -6.90 -7.30 4.16
N ILE A 110 -5.94 -6.42 3.93
CA ILE A 110 -6.09 -4.97 4.05
C ILE A 110 -5.38 -4.30 2.87
N ALA A 111 -6.00 -3.26 2.33
CA ALA A 111 -5.44 -2.49 1.23
C ALA A 111 -5.80 -1.02 1.37
N ALA A 112 -4.79 -0.15 1.28
CA ALA A 112 -4.95 1.29 1.26
C ALA A 112 -4.26 1.85 0.02
N TYR A 113 -5.02 2.60 -0.78
CA TYR A 113 -4.52 3.33 -1.95
C TYR A 113 -4.84 4.81 -1.77
N LEU A 114 -3.83 5.67 -1.86
CA LEU A 114 -3.99 7.11 -1.86
C LEU A 114 -3.41 7.69 -3.14
N ALA A 115 -4.27 8.20 -4.01
CA ALA A 115 -3.89 8.79 -5.29
C ALA A 115 -4.03 10.32 -5.26
N GLY A 116 -3.14 11.02 -5.99
CA GLY A 116 -3.26 12.46 -6.24
C GLY A 116 -3.34 13.34 -4.97
N SER A 117 -2.47 13.10 -3.99
CA SER A 117 -2.51 13.82 -2.71
C SER A 117 -1.53 15.00 -2.66
N THR A 118 -2.00 16.13 -2.14
CA THR A 118 -1.18 17.31 -1.79
C THR A 118 -0.71 17.30 -0.33
N ALA A 119 -1.12 16.31 0.47
CA ALA A 119 -0.71 16.18 1.86
C ALA A 119 0.78 15.83 1.97
N THR A 120 1.38 16.12 3.11
CA THR A 120 2.78 15.75 3.42
C THR A 120 2.93 14.23 3.60
N GLU A 121 4.16 13.72 3.49
CA GLU A 121 4.40 12.27 3.67
C GLU A 121 3.91 11.73 5.02
N PRO A 122 4.16 12.38 6.17
CA PRO A 122 3.62 11.91 7.45
C PRO A 122 2.09 11.86 7.50
N GLU A 123 1.40 12.81 6.87
CA GLU A 123 -0.07 12.82 6.82
C GLU A 123 -0.62 11.67 5.96
N ARG A 124 0.01 11.40 4.81
CA ARG A 124 -0.36 10.29 3.93
C ARG A 124 -0.13 8.93 4.61
N ASP A 125 1.03 8.77 5.24
CA ASP A 125 1.36 7.54 5.98
C ASP A 125 0.40 7.33 7.17
N ARG A 126 0.08 8.41 7.90
CA ARG A 126 -0.90 8.37 8.99
C ARG A 126 -2.29 7.93 8.52
N LEU A 127 -2.76 8.43 7.37
CA LEU A 127 -4.05 8.03 6.81
C LEU A 127 -4.09 6.53 6.47
N ILE A 128 -2.98 6.00 5.94
CA ILE A 128 -2.85 4.56 5.69
C ILE A 128 -2.86 3.77 7.01
N ALA A 129 -2.12 4.24 8.03
CA ALA A 129 -2.14 3.63 9.35
C ALA A 129 -3.54 3.67 10.00
N ASP A 130 -4.30 4.74 9.81
CA ASP A 130 -5.69 4.84 10.30
C ASP A 130 -6.59 3.77 9.69
N THR A 131 -6.36 3.37 8.44
CA THR A 131 -7.09 2.26 7.81
C THR A 131 -6.91 0.95 8.59
N ALA A 132 -5.68 0.65 9.04
CA ALA A 132 -5.40 -0.51 9.87
C ALA A 132 -6.01 -0.40 11.28
N ARG A 133 -6.00 0.79 11.88
CA ARG A 133 -6.66 1.05 13.18
C ARG A 133 -8.17 0.84 13.13
N LEU A 134 -8.81 1.34 12.07
CA LEU A 134 -10.25 1.19 11.84
C LEU A 134 -10.62 -0.27 11.64
N MET A 135 -9.89 -0.99 10.79
CA MET A 135 -10.07 -2.43 10.59
C MET A 135 -9.96 -3.19 11.92
N ALA A 136 -8.89 -2.94 12.69
CA ALA A 136 -8.68 -3.62 13.96
C ALA A 136 -9.77 -3.31 15.00
N SER A 137 -10.31 -2.09 14.99
CA SER A 137 -11.39 -1.68 15.89
C SER A 137 -12.73 -2.31 15.51
N ALA A 138 -13.00 -2.48 14.21
CA ALA A 138 -14.23 -3.11 13.70
C ALA A 138 -14.26 -4.63 13.92
N LEU A 139 -13.12 -5.26 14.19
CA LEU A 139 -12.98 -6.70 14.43
C LEU A 139 -12.92 -7.08 15.91
N ARG A 140 -13.12 -6.11 16.81
CA ARG A 140 -13.22 -6.35 18.25
C ARG A 140 -14.58 -6.92 18.61
#